data_AF-A0A954QY44-F1
#
_entry.id   AF-A0A954QY44-F1
#
_cell.length_a   1.000
_cell.length_b   1.000
_cell.length_c   1.000
_cell.angle_alpha   90.00
_cell.angle_beta   90.00
_cell.angle_gamma   90.00
#
_symmetry.space_group_name_H-M   'P 1'
#
loop_
_entity.id
_entity.type
_entity.pdbx_description
1 polymer ?
#
loop_
_entity_poly.entity_id
_entity_poly.type
_entity_poly.pdbx_seq_one_letter_code
_entity_poly.pdbx_strand_id
1 'polypeptide(L)'
;SVYLPDKQEKIPEGWHFINNPNPPIPTVGPAIVVKPVEITGPLHESWPPAGHRLLYGDEAELAPASEIAKTSRVPDSILRPVRGYRHLKDPVSVRLADEKAETAVREALTRFIGRAFRRPATADEVELYDAMVRDRLGKGECLEVAMNAAHRAVLCSPDFLFLVERGPKLNSHELAARLSYFLWRSAPDARLRDLADKDELTRPDVLRGEVTRLIGSPRFEAFVEDFLAQWLNLREIDATTPDRDLFPEYFVGIHDGRQDMLLHNSIVGETRAFFRDLVDRDLGAAMLVSARHAFLNQRLAEHYDLPPVTGAALRRVDLPADSVRGGLLTQASILKVTANGANTSPVLRGAWLLERIVGTPAPPPPPNAGGIEPDTRGATTIREQLAKHQSVESCAGCHRKIDPPGFVLEAFDPIGRYRDYYRTTETGEKLNDARVFYGAHYGGVKYLKGPSVDTRSELPSGIEVADVRAYKAALAARPELLARCLVRKLATFATGASVEVGDELIVDGILGK
;
A
#
# COMPACT_ATOMS: atom_id res chain seq x y z
N SER A 1 -0.78 27.50 9.31
CA SER A 1 -0.35 27.48 10.71
C SER A 1 -1.32 28.32 11.52
N VAL A 2 -1.87 27.77 12.61
CA VAL A 2 -2.82 28.45 13.49
C VAL A 2 -2.06 29.46 14.35
N TYR A 3 -2.51 30.71 14.40
CA TYR A 3 -1.98 31.75 15.27
C TYR A 3 -2.62 31.66 16.67
N LEU A 4 -1.82 31.89 17.70
CA LEU A 4 -2.23 32.14 19.07
C LEU A 4 -1.83 33.59 19.39
N PRO A 5 -2.76 34.49 19.74
CA PRO A 5 -2.39 35.79 20.29
C PRO A 5 -1.79 35.60 21.68
N ASP A 6 -0.76 36.40 21.94
CA ASP A 6 0.01 36.42 23.16
C ASP A 6 -0.83 36.52 24.44
N LYS A 7 -0.42 35.72 25.43
CA LYS A 7 -0.58 35.92 26.88
C LYS A 7 -2.02 36.00 27.45
N GLN A 8 -2.30 35.02 28.30
CA GLN A 8 -3.16 35.12 29.49
C GLN A 8 -4.69 35.08 29.33
N GLU A 9 -5.24 34.46 28.29
CA GLU A 9 -6.61 33.95 28.37
C GLU A 9 -6.61 32.42 28.38
N LYS A 10 -7.14 31.85 29.48
CA LYS A 10 -7.36 30.41 29.61
C LYS A 10 -8.18 29.94 28.41
N ILE A 11 -7.73 28.86 27.77
CA ILE A 11 -8.52 28.10 26.81
C ILE A 11 -9.90 27.85 27.45
N PRO A 12 -11.02 28.29 26.84
CA PRO A 12 -12.34 28.06 27.39
C PRO A 12 -12.59 26.54 27.55
N GLU A 13 -13.31 26.17 28.61
CA GLU A 13 -13.63 24.78 28.90
C GLU A 13 -14.39 24.16 27.71
N GLY A 14 -13.85 23.09 27.11
CA GLY A 14 -14.41 22.42 25.92
C GLY A 14 -13.65 22.61 24.60
N TRP A 15 -12.55 23.35 24.57
CA TRP A 15 -11.71 23.55 23.37
C TRP A 15 -10.51 22.60 23.33
N HIS A 16 -10.24 22.00 22.17
CA HIS A 16 -9.08 21.10 21.94
C HIS A 16 -8.27 21.53 20.72
N PHE A 17 -6.94 21.49 20.83
CA PHE A 17 -6.01 21.73 19.72
C PHE A 17 -5.84 20.48 18.88
N ILE A 18 -6.04 20.60 17.57
CA ILE A 18 -5.63 19.59 16.60
C ILE A 18 -4.30 20.07 16.03
N ASN A 19 -3.23 19.37 16.42
CA ASN A 19 -1.84 19.50 15.97
C ASN A 19 -0.92 20.41 16.82
N ASN A 20 -0.11 19.75 17.66
CA ASN A 20 0.99 20.35 18.42
C ASN A 20 2.33 19.83 17.88
N PRO A 21 3.00 20.49 16.92
CA PRO A 21 4.43 20.41 16.83
C PRO A 21 5.00 21.44 17.82
N ASN A 22 5.34 21.00 19.02
CA ASN A 22 6.26 21.76 19.86
C ASN A 22 7.68 21.41 19.39
N PRO A 23 8.56 22.39 19.09
CA PRO A 23 8.41 23.84 19.29
C PRO A 23 7.74 24.59 18.12
N PRO A 24 7.23 25.82 18.35
CA PRO A 24 6.53 26.64 17.35
C PRO A 24 7.45 27.04 16.19
N ILE A 25 7.06 26.68 14.97
CA ILE A 25 7.73 27.12 13.73
C ILE A 25 7.28 28.56 13.44
N PRO A 26 8.18 29.56 13.38
CA PRO A 26 7.84 30.89 12.90
C PRO A 26 7.49 30.79 11.41
N THR A 27 6.20 30.93 11.07
CA THR A 27 5.75 30.87 9.67
C THR A 27 5.55 32.27 9.12
N VAL A 28 6.28 32.59 8.04
CA VAL A 28 6.07 33.78 7.21
C VAL A 28 5.22 33.35 6.01
N GLY A 29 3.94 33.73 5.98
CA GLY A 29 3.03 33.43 4.85
C GLY A 29 1.54 33.45 5.23
N PRO A 30 0.64 33.40 4.23
CA PRO A 30 -0.81 33.36 4.45
C PRO A 30 -1.24 32.10 5.23
N ALA A 31 -2.14 32.26 6.20
CA ALA A 31 -2.61 31.21 7.09
C ALA A 31 -4.12 30.96 6.96
N ILE A 32 -4.53 29.70 7.12
CA ILE A 32 -5.94 29.28 7.22
C ILE A 32 -6.26 29.05 8.70
N VAL A 33 -7.30 29.73 9.19
CA VAL A 33 -7.88 29.53 10.53
C VAL A 33 -9.17 28.72 10.37
N VAL A 34 -9.21 27.53 10.96
CA VAL A 34 -10.43 26.71 10.99
C VAL A 34 -11.16 27.01 12.30
N LYS A 35 -12.36 27.59 12.20
CA LYS A 35 -13.27 27.80 13.35
C LYS A 35 -13.75 26.44 13.89
N PRO A 36 -14.22 26.35 15.14
CA PRO A 36 -14.83 25.12 15.66
C PRO A 36 -15.89 24.60 14.69
N VAL A 37 -15.77 23.31 14.35
CA VAL A 37 -16.71 22.61 13.48
C VAL A 37 -17.67 21.86 14.40
N GLU A 38 -18.92 22.32 14.46
CA GLU A 38 -20.00 21.56 15.07
C GLU A 38 -20.58 20.62 14.01
N ILE A 39 -20.47 19.32 14.27
CA ILE A 39 -21.01 18.29 13.38
C ILE A 39 -22.39 17.93 13.91
N THR A 40 -23.43 18.52 13.33
CA THR A 40 -24.82 18.16 13.61
C THR A 40 -25.40 17.47 12.39
N GLY A 41 -25.66 16.18 12.52
CA GLY A 41 -26.34 15.37 11.51
C GLY A 41 -26.76 14.07 12.18
N PRO A 42 -27.64 13.27 11.56
CA PRO A 42 -27.78 11.91 12.02
C PRO A 42 -26.42 11.22 11.78
N LEU A 43 -25.82 10.64 12.82
CA LEU A 43 -24.57 9.86 12.70
C LEU A 43 -24.71 8.70 11.69
N HIS A 44 -25.96 8.33 11.38
CA HIS A 44 -26.33 7.32 10.40
C HIS A 44 -27.46 7.84 9.50
N GLU A 45 -27.35 7.65 8.18
CA GLU A 45 -28.38 8.07 7.20
C GLU A 45 -29.77 7.45 7.45
N SER A 46 -29.82 6.33 8.19
CA SER A 46 -31.05 5.67 8.60
C SER A 46 -30.86 5.00 9.96
N TRP A 47 -31.91 4.94 10.76
CA TRP A 47 -31.94 4.22 12.03
C TRP A 47 -32.99 3.10 12.01
N PRO A 48 -32.67 1.86 12.42
CA PRO A 48 -31.34 1.40 12.85
C PRO A 48 -30.30 1.42 11.72
N PRO A 49 -28.98 1.47 12.04
CA PRO A 49 -27.93 1.51 11.04
C PRO A 49 -27.89 0.26 10.17
N ALA A 50 -27.28 0.34 8.99
CA ALA A 50 -27.18 -0.80 8.07
C ALA A 50 -26.53 -2.05 8.70
N GLY A 51 -25.54 -1.87 9.58
CA GLY A 51 -24.94 -2.98 10.33
C GLY A 51 -25.90 -3.64 11.32
N HIS A 52 -26.76 -2.85 11.97
CA HIS A 52 -27.77 -3.39 12.89
C HIS A 52 -28.82 -4.22 12.14
N ARG A 53 -29.37 -3.69 11.05
CA ARG A 53 -30.31 -4.43 10.18
C ARG A 53 -29.69 -5.71 9.60
N LEU A 54 -28.38 -5.69 9.30
CA LEU A 54 -27.69 -6.89 8.84
C LEU A 54 -27.62 -7.99 9.91
N LEU A 55 -27.37 -7.61 11.18
CA LEU A 55 -27.20 -8.57 12.28
C LEU A 55 -28.54 -9.08 12.84
N TYR A 56 -29.56 -8.23 12.91
CA TYR A 56 -30.81 -8.55 13.62
C TYR A 56 -32.05 -8.53 12.72
N GLY A 57 -31.93 -8.04 11.48
CA GLY A 57 -33.05 -7.86 10.57
C GLY A 57 -33.83 -6.56 10.78
N ASP A 58 -34.87 -6.40 9.97
CA ASP A 58 -35.70 -5.19 9.96
C ASP A 58 -36.83 -5.24 11.00
N GLU A 59 -37.18 -6.43 11.50
CA GLU A 59 -38.19 -6.62 12.55
C GLU A 59 -37.62 -6.49 13.97
N ALA A 60 -36.31 -6.31 14.12
CA ALA A 60 -35.67 -6.14 15.42
C ALA A 60 -35.97 -4.78 16.03
N GLU A 61 -36.46 -4.79 17.27
CA GLU A 61 -36.74 -3.61 18.06
C GLU A 61 -35.60 -3.36 19.07
N LEU A 62 -35.39 -2.08 19.42
CA LEU A 62 -34.51 -1.68 20.50
C LEU A 62 -35.36 -1.35 21.72
N ALA A 63 -35.09 -2.02 22.85
CA ALA A 63 -35.76 -1.78 24.13
C ALA A 63 -34.72 -1.49 25.23
N PRO A 64 -35.09 -0.77 26.31
CA PRO A 64 -34.20 -0.54 27.43
C PRO A 64 -33.69 -1.87 28.00
N ALA A 65 -32.39 -1.97 28.26
CA ALA A 65 -31.76 -3.19 28.74
C ALA A 65 -32.34 -3.60 30.10
N SER A 66 -32.74 -2.63 30.94
CA SER A 66 -33.44 -2.88 32.19
C SER A 66 -34.80 -3.55 32.01
N GLU A 67 -35.50 -3.29 30.90
CA GLU A 67 -36.78 -3.92 30.57
C GLU A 67 -36.58 -5.37 30.14
N ILE A 68 -35.60 -5.62 29.26
CA ILE A 68 -35.24 -6.97 28.81
C ILE A 68 -34.73 -7.82 29.99
N ALA A 69 -34.02 -7.21 30.93
CA ALA A 69 -33.52 -7.90 32.14
C ALA A 69 -34.63 -8.48 33.04
N LYS A 70 -35.89 -8.08 32.84
CA LYS A 70 -37.04 -8.65 33.57
C LYS A 70 -37.38 -10.07 33.13
N THR A 71 -37.04 -10.43 31.89
CA THR A 71 -37.44 -11.69 31.25
C THR A 71 -36.26 -12.50 30.76
N SER A 72 -35.07 -11.90 30.66
CA SER A 72 -33.85 -12.57 30.19
C SER A 72 -32.62 -12.11 30.98
N ARG A 73 -31.61 -12.97 31.02
CA ARG A 73 -30.28 -12.66 31.56
C ARG A 73 -29.54 -11.73 30.62
N VAL A 74 -29.38 -10.48 31.05
CA VAL A 74 -28.60 -9.45 30.35
C VAL A 74 -27.26 -9.24 31.09
N PRO A 75 -26.09 -9.36 30.42
CA PRO A 75 -24.79 -9.10 31.03
C PRO A 75 -24.63 -7.66 31.55
N ASP A 76 -23.87 -7.50 32.64
CA ASP A 76 -23.53 -6.18 33.21
C ASP A 76 -22.85 -5.25 32.20
N SER A 77 -22.10 -5.79 31.23
CA SER A 77 -21.47 -4.99 30.17
C SER A 77 -22.48 -4.28 29.26
N ILE A 78 -23.71 -4.81 29.15
CA ILE A 78 -24.81 -4.19 28.42
C ILE A 78 -25.59 -3.25 29.35
N LEU A 79 -25.85 -3.64 30.60
CA LEU A 79 -26.58 -2.81 31.57
C LEU A 79 -25.80 -1.57 32.03
N ARG A 80 -24.47 -1.65 32.07
CA ARG A 80 -23.56 -0.62 32.60
C ARG A 80 -22.36 -0.45 31.66
N PRO A 81 -22.46 0.40 30.62
CA PRO A 81 -21.46 0.49 29.59
C PRO A 81 -20.15 1.10 30.12
N VAL A 82 -19.07 0.89 29.36
CA VAL A 82 -17.70 1.29 29.72
C VAL A 82 -17.58 2.79 30.03
N ARG A 83 -16.50 3.20 30.71
CA ARG A 83 -16.30 4.54 31.32
C ARG A 83 -16.72 5.74 30.46
N GLY A 84 -16.55 5.70 29.13
CA GLY A 84 -16.95 6.77 28.20
C GLY A 84 -18.46 6.97 28.02
N TYR A 85 -19.29 5.99 28.40
CA TYR A 85 -20.74 5.99 28.17
C TYR A 85 -21.57 5.94 29.46
N ARG A 86 -20.95 6.14 30.65
CA ARG A 86 -21.65 6.10 31.94
C ARG A 86 -22.79 7.12 32.10
N HIS A 87 -22.84 8.13 31.23
CA HIS A 87 -23.92 9.11 31.22
C HIS A 87 -25.23 8.54 30.64
N LEU A 88 -25.19 7.41 29.92
CA LEU A 88 -26.38 6.69 29.47
C LEU A 88 -26.99 5.93 30.66
N LYS A 89 -28.13 6.41 31.16
CA LYS A 89 -28.78 5.88 32.38
C LYS A 89 -29.46 4.52 32.18
N ASP A 90 -29.83 4.18 30.95
CA ASP A 90 -30.40 2.88 30.58
C ASP A 90 -30.08 2.59 29.10
N PRO A 91 -29.03 1.79 28.82
CA PRO A 91 -28.67 1.42 27.45
C PRO A 91 -29.79 0.62 26.78
N VAL A 92 -29.83 0.63 25.45
CA VAL A 92 -30.78 -0.19 24.68
C VAL A 92 -30.15 -1.51 24.27
N SER A 93 -30.96 -2.56 24.21
CA SER A 93 -30.60 -3.88 23.69
C SER A 93 -31.72 -4.40 22.77
N VAL A 94 -31.46 -5.52 22.09
CA VAL A 94 -32.28 -6.00 20.97
C VAL A 94 -33.37 -6.95 21.44
N ARG A 95 -34.60 -6.78 20.95
CA ARG A 95 -35.74 -7.68 21.13
C ARG A 95 -36.40 -7.99 19.79
N LEU A 96 -37.02 -9.16 19.69
CA LEU A 96 -37.96 -9.52 18.63
C LEU A 96 -39.33 -9.80 19.24
N ALA A 97 -40.40 -9.56 18.48
CA ALA A 97 -41.74 -9.97 18.91
C ALA A 97 -41.87 -11.51 18.91
N ASP A 98 -42.43 -12.08 19.97
CA ASP A 98 -42.44 -13.52 20.24
C ASP A 98 -43.03 -14.35 19.08
N GLU A 99 -44.11 -13.87 18.45
CA GLU A 99 -44.81 -14.58 17.37
C GLU A 99 -43.95 -14.79 16.11
N LYS A 100 -42.91 -13.97 15.92
CA LYS A 100 -42.04 -14.00 14.74
C LYS A 100 -40.58 -14.27 15.05
N ALA A 101 -40.22 -14.40 16.32
CA ALA A 101 -38.82 -14.43 16.75
C ALA A 101 -38.00 -15.51 16.05
N GLU A 102 -38.52 -16.74 15.94
CA GLU A 102 -37.81 -17.84 15.28
C GLU A 102 -37.59 -17.59 13.78
N THR A 103 -38.62 -17.12 13.07
CA THR A 103 -38.51 -16.83 11.63
C THR A 103 -37.55 -15.67 11.38
N ALA A 104 -37.66 -14.59 12.15
CA ALA A 104 -36.81 -13.42 12.04
C ALA A 104 -35.33 -13.73 12.34
N VAL A 105 -35.05 -14.58 13.34
CA VAL A 105 -33.68 -15.06 13.63
C VAL A 105 -33.11 -15.82 12.44
N ARG A 106 -33.86 -16.80 11.89
CA ARG A 106 -33.39 -17.60 10.75
C ARG A 106 -33.15 -16.74 9.52
N GLU A 107 -34.01 -15.77 9.24
CA GLU A 107 -33.83 -14.83 8.13
C GLU A 107 -32.60 -13.93 8.34
N ALA A 108 -32.39 -13.41 9.54
CA ALA A 108 -31.22 -12.61 9.88
C ALA A 108 -29.92 -13.42 9.70
N LEU A 109 -29.89 -14.65 10.20
CA LEU A 109 -28.76 -15.56 10.03
C LEU A 109 -28.53 -15.90 8.56
N THR A 110 -29.58 -16.20 7.80
CA THR A 110 -29.48 -16.48 6.35
C THR A 110 -28.81 -15.31 5.61
N ARG A 111 -29.23 -14.07 5.88
CA ARG A 111 -28.62 -12.88 5.28
C ARG A 111 -27.18 -12.70 5.73
N PHE A 112 -26.89 -12.85 7.03
CA PHE A 112 -25.57 -12.64 7.58
C PHE A 112 -24.57 -13.68 7.07
N ILE A 113 -24.93 -14.96 7.15
CA ILE A 113 -24.13 -16.09 6.66
C ILE A 113 -23.88 -15.91 5.16
N GLY A 114 -24.93 -15.59 4.38
CA GLY A 114 -24.77 -15.42 2.94
C GLY A 114 -23.80 -14.31 2.55
N ARG A 115 -23.75 -13.22 3.33
CA ARG A 115 -22.75 -12.16 3.15
C ARG A 115 -21.37 -12.56 3.64
N ALA A 116 -21.28 -13.20 4.81
CA ALA A 116 -20.01 -13.63 5.40
C ALA A 116 -19.30 -14.66 4.51
N PHE A 117 -20.03 -15.64 4.02
CA PHE A 117 -19.51 -16.73 3.18
C PHE A 117 -19.50 -16.39 1.69
N ARG A 118 -20.06 -15.22 1.31
CA ARG A 118 -20.03 -14.64 -0.04
C ARG A 118 -20.76 -15.50 -1.10
N ARG A 119 -21.70 -16.32 -0.64
CA ARG A 119 -22.59 -17.19 -1.44
C ARG A 119 -23.90 -17.41 -0.69
N PRO A 120 -24.98 -17.86 -1.34
CA PRO A 120 -26.19 -18.29 -0.64
C PRO A 120 -25.89 -19.25 0.51
N ALA A 121 -26.45 -18.95 1.68
CA ALA A 121 -26.38 -19.82 2.84
C ALA A 121 -27.23 -21.07 2.59
N THR A 122 -26.68 -22.25 2.92
CA THR A 122 -27.44 -23.51 2.86
C THR A 122 -28.33 -23.67 4.09
N ALA A 123 -29.37 -24.49 3.98
CA ALA A 123 -30.28 -24.74 5.11
C ALA A 123 -29.56 -25.34 6.32
N ASP A 124 -28.61 -26.25 6.09
CA ASP A 124 -27.82 -26.90 7.15
C ASP A 124 -26.89 -25.91 7.86
N GLU A 125 -26.29 -24.97 7.11
CA GLU A 125 -25.47 -23.90 7.70
C GLU A 125 -26.32 -22.99 8.59
N VAL A 126 -27.50 -22.59 8.11
CA VAL A 126 -28.42 -21.74 8.91
C VAL A 126 -28.86 -22.50 10.16
N GLU A 127 -29.22 -23.79 10.04
CA GLU A 127 -29.63 -24.63 11.16
C GLU A 127 -28.54 -24.75 12.22
N LEU A 128 -27.29 -24.95 11.82
CA LEU A 128 -26.15 -25.07 12.74
C LEU A 128 -26.04 -23.85 13.67
N TYR A 129 -26.12 -22.64 13.10
CA TYR A 129 -25.99 -21.41 13.87
C TYR A 129 -27.28 -21.03 14.61
N ASP A 130 -28.45 -21.32 14.03
CA ASP A 130 -29.74 -21.11 14.67
C ASP A 130 -29.91 -22.00 15.92
N ALA A 131 -29.50 -23.27 15.85
CA ALA A 131 -29.51 -24.17 17.00
C ALA A 131 -28.69 -23.61 18.18
N MET A 132 -27.58 -22.93 17.90
CA MET A 132 -26.79 -22.26 18.94
C MET A 132 -27.50 -21.03 19.53
N VAL A 133 -28.24 -20.27 18.71
CA VAL A 133 -29.09 -19.17 19.21
C VAL A 133 -30.19 -19.74 20.12
N ARG A 134 -30.90 -20.78 19.66
CA ARG A 134 -31.98 -21.43 20.42
C ARG A 134 -31.51 -22.02 21.75
N ASP A 135 -30.34 -22.68 21.79
CA ASP A 135 -29.74 -23.19 23.03
C ASP A 135 -29.46 -22.07 24.05
N ARG A 136 -28.95 -20.93 23.59
CA ARG A 136 -28.66 -19.77 24.46
C ARG A 136 -29.92 -19.09 24.96
N LEU A 137 -30.91 -18.92 24.10
CA LEU A 137 -32.23 -18.42 24.50
C LEU A 137 -32.89 -19.37 25.51
N GLY A 138 -32.79 -20.69 25.32
CA GLY A 138 -33.29 -21.70 26.26
C GLY A 138 -32.61 -21.68 27.63
N LYS A 139 -31.37 -21.16 27.71
CA LYS A 139 -30.66 -20.87 28.98
C LYS A 139 -31.06 -19.51 29.60
N GLY A 140 -32.03 -18.84 29.00
CA GLY A 140 -32.55 -17.55 29.44
C GLY A 140 -31.67 -16.35 29.07
N GLU A 141 -30.70 -16.48 28.15
CA GLU A 141 -29.90 -15.33 27.69
C GLU A 141 -30.73 -14.41 26.79
N CYS A 142 -30.44 -13.11 26.79
CA CYS A 142 -31.10 -12.18 25.87
C CYS A 142 -30.67 -12.40 24.41
N LEU A 143 -31.52 -11.97 23.47
CA LEU A 143 -31.34 -12.15 22.03
C LEU A 143 -29.99 -11.62 21.53
N GLU A 144 -29.57 -10.45 22.01
CA GLU A 144 -28.30 -9.85 21.61
C GLU A 144 -27.11 -10.77 21.91
N VAL A 145 -27.09 -11.40 23.09
CA VAL A 145 -26.04 -12.35 23.49
C VAL A 145 -26.09 -13.61 22.63
N ALA A 146 -27.29 -14.16 22.42
CA ALA A 146 -27.50 -15.37 21.64
C ALA A 146 -27.07 -15.18 20.17
N MET A 147 -27.52 -14.11 19.53
CA MET A 147 -27.16 -13.76 18.15
C MET A 147 -25.67 -13.42 18.03
N ASN A 148 -25.09 -12.67 18.97
CA ASN A 148 -23.67 -12.34 18.91
C ASN A 148 -22.77 -13.57 19.00
N ALA A 149 -23.18 -14.61 19.73
CA ALA A 149 -22.48 -15.88 19.71
C ALA A 149 -22.52 -16.53 18.31
N ALA A 150 -23.69 -16.55 17.65
CA ALA A 150 -23.84 -17.03 16.27
C ALA A 150 -22.99 -16.25 15.28
N HIS A 151 -23.09 -14.92 15.29
CA HIS A 151 -22.27 -14.06 14.43
C HIS A 151 -20.77 -14.31 14.62
N ARG A 152 -20.30 -14.41 15.87
CA ARG A 152 -18.89 -14.73 16.16
C ARG A 152 -18.49 -16.10 15.63
N ALA A 153 -19.33 -17.12 15.80
CA ALA A 153 -19.04 -18.46 15.28
C ALA A 153 -18.95 -18.48 13.75
N VAL A 154 -19.83 -17.76 13.06
CA VAL A 154 -19.77 -17.56 11.60
C VAL A 154 -18.45 -16.88 11.20
N LEU A 155 -18.06 -15.81 11.89
CA LEU A 155 -16.81 -15.07 11.62
C LEU A 155 -15.53 -15.84 12.00
N CYS A 156 -15.64 -16.90 12.80
CA CYS A 156 -14.52 -17.80 13.10
C CYS A 156 -14.50 -19.05 12.20
N SER A 157 -15.46 -19.19 11.30
CA SER A 157 -15.54 -20.36 10.42
C SER A 157 -14.51 -20.32 9.28
N PRO A 158 -14.07 -21.49 8.76
CA PRO A 158 -13.22 -21.55 7.59
C PRO A 158 -13.83 -20.85 6.35
N ASP A 159 -15.14 -21.00 6.13
CA ASP A 159 -15.86 -20.36 5.01
C ASP A 159 -15.82 -18.82 5.06
N PHE A 160 -15.61 -18.21 6.23
CA PHE A 160 -15.37 -16.77 6.35
C PHE A 160 -13.89 -16.41 6.23
N LEU A 161 -13.02 -17.11 6.97
CA LEU A 161 -11.59 -16.78 7.11
C LEU A 161 -10.78 -17.03 5.84
N PHE A 162 -11.20 -17.98 5.01
CA PHE A 162 -10.52 -18.37 3.78
C PHE A 162 -11.42 -18.22 2.55
N LEU A 163 -10.80 -18.10 1.38
CA LEU A 163 -11.48 -18.35 0.11
C LEU A 163 -11.43 -19.85 -0.15
N VAL A 164 -12.52 -20.54 0.15
CA VAL A 164 -12.64 -21.99 -0.01
C VAL A 164 -13.14 -22.31 -1.42
N GLU A 165 -12.38 -23.10 -2.17
CA GLU A 165 -12.68 -23.51 -3.54
C GLU A 165 -12.93 -25.02 -3.58
N ARG A 166 -14.07 -25.44 -4.14
CA ARG A 166 -14.55 -26.82 -4.02
C ARG A 166 -14.11 -27.74 -5.16
N GLY A 167 -13.50 -27.19 -6.20
CA GLY A 167 -13.06 -27.96 -7.37
C GLY A 167 -12.00 -27.23 -8.20
N PRO A 168 -11.46 -27.91 -9.23
CA PRO A 168 -10.40 -27.34 -10.06
C PRO A 168 -10.87 -26.18 -10.95
N LYS A 169 -12.18 -26.07 -11.18
CA LYS A 169 -12.81 -24.97 -11.90
C LYS A 169 -13.66 -24.17 -10.92
N LEU A 170 -13.41 -22.86 -10.85
CA LEU A 170 -14.18 -21.95 -10.01
C LEU A 170 -15.64 -21.89 -10.47
N ASN A 171 -16.56 -21.99 -9.53
CA ASN A 171 -17.96 -21.65 -9.76
C ASN A 171 -18.17 -20.13 -9.73
N SER A 172 -19.37 -19.66 -10.06
CA SER A 172 -19.65 -18.23 -10.18
C SER A 172 -19.49 -17.45 -8.87
N HIS A 173 -19.75 -18.04 -7.70
CA HIS A 173 -19.54 -17.40 -6.39
C HIS A 173 -18.06 -17.34 -6.02
N GLU A 174 -17.32 -18.42 -6.24
CA GLU A 174 -15.87 -18.46 -6.03
C GLU A 174 -15.17 -17.43 -6.94
N LEU A 175 -15.59 -17.33 -8.20
CA LEU A 175 -15.09 -16.34 -9.15
C LEU A 175 -15.42 -14.91 -8.71
N ALA A 176 -16.64 -14.64 -8.24
CA ALA A 176 -17.02 -13.33 -7.71
C ALA A 176 -16.16 -12.92 -6.51
N ALA A 177 -15.91 -13.85 -5.59
CA ALA A 177 -15.06 -13.62 -4.43
C ALA A 177 -13.59 -13.40 -4.84
N ARG A 178 -13.01 -14.25 -5.70
CA ARG A 178 -11.65 -14.08 -6.20
C ARG A 178 -11.47 -12.74 -6.90
N LEU A 179 -12.41 -12.36 -7.76
CA LEU A 179 -12.37 -11.12 -8.50
C LEU A 179 -12.44 -9.89 -7.59
N SER A 180 -13.32 -9.89 -6.59
CA SER A 180 -13.47 -8.76 -5.65
C SER A 180 -12.27 -8.62 -4.71
N TYR A 181 -11.73 -9.73 -4.20
CA TYR A 181 -10.55 -9.69 -3.33
C TYR A 181 -9.25 -9.40 -4.09
N PHE A 182 -9.21 -9.74 -5.38
CA PHE A 182 -8.13 -9.34 -6.27
C PHE A 182 -8.16 -7.82 -6.51
N LEU A 183 -9.27 -7.30 -7.04
CA LEU A 183 -9.32 -5.92 -7.56
C LEU A 183 -9.74 -4.86 -6.52
N TRP A 184 -10.44 -5.23 -5.45
CA TRP A 184 -10.95 -4.29 -4.43
C TRP A 184 -10.48 -4.59 -3.01
N ARG A 185 -9.77 -5.70 -2.78
CA ARG A 185 -9.36 -6.15 -1.43
C ARG A 185 -10.54 -6.26 -0.46
N SER A 186 -11.73 -6.57 -0.97
CA SER A 186 -12.96 -6.61 -0.19
C SER A 186 -13.99 -7.58 -0.78
N ALA A 187 -15.08 -7.82 -0.05
CA ALA A 187 -16.15 -8.71 -0.45
C ALA A 187 -16.88 -8.23 -1.73
N PRO A 188 -17.47 -9.15 -2.51
CA PRO A 188 -18.21 -8.80 -3.72
C PRO A 188 -19.41 -7.90 -3.40
N ASP A 189 -19.67 -6.92 -4.25
CA ASP A 189 -20.84 -6.06 -4.12
C ASP A 189 -22.13 -6.82 -4.47
N ALA A 190 -23.28 -6.16 -4.32
CA ALA A 190 -24.58 -6.76 -4.65
C ALA A 190 -24.62 -7.23 -6.11
N ARG A 191 -24.13 -6.41 -7.05
CA ARG A 191 -24.12 -6.77 -8.47
C ARG A 191 -23.31 -8.04 -8.77
N LEU A 192 -22.09 -8.17 -8.23
CA LEU A 192 -21.30 -9.39 -8.42
C LEU A 192 -21.98 -10.62 -7.79
N ARG A 193 -22.63 -10.46 -6.63
CA ARG A 193 -23.38 -11.54 -5.99
C ARG A 193 -24.60 -11.94 -6.80
N ASP A 194 -25.37 -11.00 -7.31
CA ASP A 194 -26.55 -11.26 -8.15
C ASP A 194 -26.18 -11.96 -9.47
N LEU A 195 -25.06 -11.57 -10.10
CA LEU A 195 -24.52 -12.27 -11.28
C LEU A 195 -24.07 -13.69 -10.94
N ALA A 196 -23.51 -13.88 -9.74
CA ALA A 196 -23.10 -15.19 -9.26
C ALA A 196 -24.28 -16.10 -8.91
N ASP A 197 -25.33 -15.56 -8.29
CA ASP A 197 -26.58 -16.28 -7.98
C ASP A 197 -27.26 -16.81 -9.26
N LYS A 198 -27.07 -16.11 -10.39
CA LYS A 198 -27.58 -16.49 -11.71
C LYS A 198 -26.61 -17.34 -12.55
N ASP A 199 -25.44 -17.67 -12.01
CA ASP A 199 -24.34 -18.37 -12.71
C ASP A 199 -23.84 -17.66 -14.00
N GLU A 200 -24.10 -16.34 -14.12
CA GLU A 200 -23.79 -15.57 -15.32
C GLU A 200 -22.32 -15.13 -15.37
N LEU A 201 -21.61 -15.08 -14.24
CA LEU A 201 -20.23 -14.58 -14.17
C LEU A 201 -19.22 -15.51 -14.86
N THR A 202 -19.61 -16.76 -15.15
CA THR A 202 -18.79 -17.70 -15.92
C THR A 202 -18.76 -17.36 -17.42
N ARG A 203 -19.66 -16.49 -17.89
CA ARG A 203 -19.70 -16.04 -19.29
C ARG A 203 -18.57 -15.03 -19.57
N PRO A 204 -17.75 -15.24 -20.61
CA PRO A 204 -16.58 -14.37 -20.87
C PRO A 204 -16.90 -12.89 -21.10
N ASP A 205 -18.04 -12.57 -21.71
CA ASP A 205 -18.49 -11.19 -21.94
C ASP A 205 -18.89 -10.50 -20.64
N VAL A 206 -19.64 -11.19 -19.77
CA VAL A 206 -20.05 -10.70 -18.46
C VAL A 206 -18.84 -10.49 -17.56
N LEU A 207 -17.94 -11.49 -17.49
CA LEU A 207 -16.72 -11.41 -16.68
C LEU A 207 -15.85 -10.23 -17.08
N ARG A 208 -15.63 -10.03 -18.40
CA ARG A 208 -14.85 -8.89 -18.91
C ARG A 208 -15.50 -7.56 -18.53
N GLY A 209 -16.82 -7.45 -18.66
CA GLY A 209 -17.57 -6.26 -18.26
C GLY A 209 -17.42 -5.93 -16.78
N GLU A 210 -17.48 -6.94 -15.90
CA GLU A 210 -17.27 -6.75 -14.47
C GLU A 210 -15.83 -6.38 -14.15
N VAL A 211 -14.81 -7.01 -14.77
CA VAL A 211 -13.40 -6.62 -14.58
C VAL A 211 -13.20 -5.13 -14.89
N THR A 212 -13.68 -4.65 -16.04
CA THR A 212 -13.60 -3.23 -16.42
C THR A 212 -14.30 -2.33 -15.41
N ARG A 213 -15.48 -2.72 -14.94
CA ARG A 213 -16.24 -1.96 -13.91
C ARG A 213 -15.48 -1.88 -12.59
N LEU A 214 -14.88 -2.98 -12.15
CA LEU A 214 -14.16 -3.04 -10.87
C LEU A 214 -12.90 -2.17 -10.93
N ILE A 215 -12.15 -2.20 -12.03
CA ILE A 215 -10.98 -1.34 -12.25
C ILE A 215 -11.37 0.15 -12.28
N GLY A 216 -12.50 0.48 -12.93
CA GLY A 216 -13.01 1.85 -13.00
C GLY A 216 -13.58 2.40 -11.68
N SER A 217 -13.67 1.59 -10.63
CA SER A 217 -14.22 1.99 -9.33
C SER A 217 -13.17 2.67 -8.44
N PRO A 218 -13.54 3.64 -7.59
CA PRO A 218 -12.64 4.18 -6.55
C PRO A 218 -12.11 3.11 -5.59
N ARG A 219 -12.80 1.97 -5.45
CA ARG A 219 -12.34 0.85 -4.62
C ARG A 219 -11.09 0.15 -5.18
N PHE A 220 -10.77 0.35 -6.47
CA PHE A 220 -9.57 -0.20 -7.09
C PHE A 220 -8.28 0.38 -6.48
N GLU A 221 -8.34 1.55 -5.84
CA GLU A 221 -7.18 2.11 -5.14
C GLU A 221 -6.64 1.16 -4.07
N ALA A 222 -7.49 0.37 -3.41
CA ALA A 222 -7.02 -0.63 -2.44
C ALA A 222 -6.13 -1.70 -3.08
N PHE A 223 -6.42 -2.10 -4.33
CA PHE A 223 -5.55 -2.99 -5.09
C PHE A 223 -4.23 -2.28 -5.46
N VAL A 224 -4.29 -1.05 -5.98
CA VAL A 224 -3.10 -0.28 -6.35
C VAL A 224 -2.15 -0.13 -5.17
N GLU A 225 -2.67 0.22 -3.99
CA GLU A 225 -1.87 0.40 -2.79
C GLU A 225 -1.20 -0.90 -2.33
N ASP A 226 -1.96 -1.98 -2.18
CA ASP A 226 -1.46 -3.25 -1.63
C ASP A 226 -0.55 -3.98 -2.63
N PHE A 227 -0.94 -4.00 -3.91
CA PHE A 227 -0.13 -4.62 -4.96
C PHE A 227 1.24 -3.96 -5.06
N LEU A 228 1.32 -2.63 -5.10
CA LEU A 228 2.59 -1.92 -5.19
C LEU A 228 3.40 -2.01 -3.88
N ALA A 229 2.73 -2.05 -2.73
CA ALA A 229 3.38 -2.27 -1.43
C ALA A 229 4.14 -3.60 -1.38
N GLN A 230 3.59 -4.65 -1.99
CA GLN A 230 4.20 -5.98 -2.03
C GLN A 230 5.16 -6.15 -3.22
N TRP A 231 4.77 -5.72 -4.42
CA TRP A 231 5.56 -5.87 -5.63
C TRP A 231 6.84 -5.03 -5.57
N LEU A 232 6.71 -3.75 -5.22
CA LEU A 232 7.81 -2.78 -5.27
C LEU A 232 8.41 -2.49 -3.89
N ASN A 233 8.03 -3.26 -2.86
CA ASN A 233 8.46 -3.08 -1.47
C ASN A 233 8.07 -1.71 -0.87
N LEU A 234 7.02 -1.04 -1.36
CA LEU A 234 6.64 0.28 -0.82
C LEU A 234 6.19 0.23 0.65
N ARG A 235 5.84 -0.95 1.19
CA ARG A 235 5.60 -1.12 2.63
C ARG A 235 6.84 -0.87 3.50
N GLU A 236 8.03 -0.93 2.91
CA GLU A 236 9.32 -0.70 3.56
C GLU A 236 9.77 0.77 3.44
N ILE A 237 8.91 1.66 2.93
CA ILE A 237 9.24 3.07 2.78
C ILE A 237 9.65 3.73 4.10
N ASP A 238 9.17 3.25 5.24
CA ASP A 238 9.53 3.75 6.58
C ASP A 238 10.63 2.92 7.27
N ALA A 239 11.12 1.85 6.64
CA ALA A 239 12.10 0.95 7.26
C ALA A 239 13.46 1.62 7.52
N THR A 240 13.79 2.64 6.72
CA THR A 240 15.04 3.40 6.82
C THR A 240 14.74 4.90 6.85
N THR A 241 15.50 5.64 7.63
CA THR A 241 15.46 7.11 7.64
C THR A 241 16.74 7.63 6.99
N PRO A 242 16.66 8.55 6.00
CA PRO A 242 17.85 9.16 5.42
C PRO A 242 18.74 9.79 6.48
N ASP A 243 20.05 9.69 6.32
CA ASP A 243 20.98 10.36 7.22
C ASP A 243 20.79 11.87 7.13
N ARG A 244 20.61 12.53 8.28
CA ARG A 244 20.26 13.95 8.33
C ARG A 244 21.41 14.87 7.92
N ASP A 245 22.65 14.50 8.19
CA ASP A 245 23.78 15.37 7.83
C ASP A 245 24.17 15.19 6.34
N LEU A 246 23.91 14.02 5.77
CA LEU A 246 24.10 13.73 4.34
C LEU A 246 22.92 14.15 3.45
N PHE A 247 21.68 13.96 3.90
CA PHE A 247 20.44 14.21 3.13
C PHE A 247 19.43 15.10 3.87
N PRO A 248 19.86 16.28 4.34
CA PRO A 248 19.00 17.14 5.14
C PRO A 248 17.75 17.61 4.37
N GLU A 249 17.74 17.61 3.03
CA GLU A 249 16.62 18.02 2.16
C GLU A 249 15.37 17.13 2.27
N TYR A 250 15.49 15.99 2.95
CA TYR A 250 14.38 15.10 3.28
C TYR A 250 13.63 15.51 4.56
N PHE A 251 14.08 16.57 5.23
CA PHE A 251 13.56 17.01 6.53
C PHE A 251 12.95 18.42 6.46
N VAL A 252 11.97 18.69 7.33
CA VAL A 252 11.24 19.98 7.37
C VAL A 252 12.02 21.07 8.10
N GLY A 253 12.95 20.71 8.99
CA GLY A 253 13.70 21.66 9.79
C GLY A 253 15.03 21.13 10.29
N ILE A 254 15.96 22.06 10.51
CA ILE A 254 17.33 21.77 10.96
C ILE A 254 17.35 21.18 12.39
N HIS A 255 16.35 21.49 13.22
CA HIS A 255 16.38 21.26 14.67
C HIS A 255 15.39 20.21 15.19
N ASP A 256 14.29 19.91 14.48
CA ASP A 256 13.27 18.96 14.97
C ASP A 256 13.45 17.53 14.43
N GLY A 257 14.28 17.35 13.40
CA GLY A 257 14.56 16.05 12.78
C GLY A 257 13.34 15.39 12.14
N ARG A 258 12.24 16.14 11.92
CA ARG A 258 11.01 15.58 11.38
C ARG A 258 11.13 15.43 9.87
N GLN A 259 10.78 14.24 9.38
CA GLN A 259 10.72 13.97 7.95
C GLN A 259 9.71 14.90 7.28
N ASP A 260 10.02 15.33 6.06
CA ASP A 260 9.09 16.05 5.21
C ASP A 260 7.96 15.12 4.77
N MET A 261 6.88 15.11 5.54
CA MET A 261 5.71 14.26 5.27
C MET A 261 5.07 14.56 3.91
N LEU A 262 5.17 15.79 3.40
CA LEU A 262 4.66 16.09 2.07
C LEU A 262 5.52 15.39 1.03
N LEU A 263 6.85 15.53 1.09
CA LEU A 263 7.76 14.80 0.19
C LEU A 263 7.61 13.29 0.34
N HIS A 264 7.61 12.77 1.57
CA HIS A 264 7.47 11.35 1.89
C HIS A 264 6.19 10.76 1.29
N ASN A 265 5.05 11.43 1.45
CA ASN A 265 3.79 10.99 0.84
C ASN A 265 3.81 11.15 -0.69
N SER A 266 4.50 12.17 -1.21
CA SER A 266 4.55 12.45 -2.66
C SER A 266 5.35 11.41 -3.42
N ILE A 267 6.47 10.90 -2.88
CA ILE A 267 7.27 9.89 -3.55
C ILE A 267 6.50 8.56 -3.69
N VAL A 268 5.73 8.17 -2.67
CA VAL A 268 4.86 6.98 -2.72
C VAL A 268 3.65 7.24 -3.62
N GLY A 269 3.05 8.43 -3.51
CA GLY A 269 1.92 8.84 -4.32
C GLY A 269 2.25 8.91 -5.81
N GLU A 270 3.47 9.32 -6.18
CA GLU A 270 3.94 9.29 -7.57
C GLU A 270 3.86 7.86 -8.14
N THR A 271 4.37 6.87 -7.40
CA THR A 271 4.33 5.46 -7.85
C THR A 271 2.93 4.94 -8.02
N ARG A 272 2.04 5.25 -7.06
CA ARG A 272 0.62 4.85 -7.12
C ARG A 272 -0.10 5.50 -8.29
N ALA A 273 0.03 6.82 -8.44
CA ALA A 273 -0.60 7.57 -9.51
C ALA A 273 -0.05 7.17 -10.90
N PHE A 274 1.26 6.91 -10.98
CA PHE A 274 1.89 6.41 -12.20
C PHE A 274 1.35 5.04 -12.61
N PHE A 275 1.28 4.08 -11.69
CA PHE A 275 0.72 2.76 -12.00
C PHE A 275 -0.77 2.85 -12.35
N ARG A 276 -1.54 3.68 -11.64
CA ARG A 276 -2.95 3.95 -11.95
C ARG A 276 -3.12 4.46 -13.37
N ASP A 277 -2.25 5.37 -13.81
CA ASP A 277 -2.23 5.91 -15.17
C ASP A 277 -1.95 4.85 -16.25
N LEU A 278 -1.03 3.93 -15.96
CA LEU A 278 -0.75 2.80 -16.85
C LEU A 278 -1.99 1.92 -17.06
N VAL A 279 -2.73 1.65 -15.97
CA VAL A 279 -3.95 0.84 -16.02
C VAL A 279 -5.09 1.58 -16.71
N ASP A 280 -5.36 2.83 -16.32
CA ASP A 280 -6.51 3.59 -16.86
C ASP A 280 -6.38 3.89 -18.35
N ARG A 281 -5.15 4.05 -18.85
CA ARG A 281 -4.88 4.31 -20.27
C ARG A 281 -4.42 3.09 -21.06
N ASP A 282 -4.45 1.91 -20.45
CA ASP A 282 -4.04 0.65 -21.07
C ASP A 282 -2.66 0.74 -21.76
N LEU A 283 -1.68 1.26 -21.03
CA LEU A 283 -0.35 1.54 -21.57
C LEU A 283 0.51 0.27 -21.60
N GLY A 284 1.32 0.13 -22.67
CA GLY A 284 2.20 -1.02 -22.85
C GLY A 284 3.32 -1.12 -21.81
N ALA A 285 3.79 -2.34 -21.55
CA ALA A 285 4.76 -2.65 -20.49
C ALA A 285 6.10 -1.90 -20.59
N ALA A 286 6.52 -1.46 -21.78
CA ALA A 286 7.70 -0.60 -21.94
C ALA A 286 7.61 0.70 -21.10
N MET A 287 6.40 1.19 -20.86
CA MET A 287 6.17 2.40 -20.08
C MET A 287 6.61 2.26 -18.62
N LEU A 288 6.65 1.04 -18.07
CA LEU A 288 7.17 0.76 -16.73
C LEU A 288 8.58 1.31 -16.52
N VAL A 289 9.39 1.39 -17.58
CA VAL A 289 10.79 1.85 -17.51
C VAL A 289 11.08 3.07 -18.37
N SER A 290 10.23 3.43 -19.33
CA SER A 290 10.55 4.46 -20.34
C SER A 290 9.48 5.54 -20.52
N ALA A 291 8.64 5.76 -19.51
CA ALA A 291 7.63 6.81 -19.58
C ALA A 291 8.25 8.21 -19.77
N ARG A 292 7.64 9.02 -20.63
CA ARG A 292 8.01 10.43 -20.88
C ARG A 292 7.23 11.43 -20.01
N HIS A 293 6.64 10.94 -18.93
CA HIS A 293 5.87 11.73 -17.99
C HIS A 293 6.13 11.22 -16.56
N ALA A 294 5.82 12.06 -15.58
CA ALA A 294 5.83 11.73 -14.16
C ALA A 294 4.59 12.30 -13.48
N PHE A 295 4.29 11.83 -12.26
CA PHE A 295 3.27 12.41 -11.42
C PHE A 295 3.91 13.29 -10.36
N LEU A 296 3.74 14.60 -10.50
CA LEU A 296 4.47 15.58 -9.71
C LEU A 296 3.49 16.52 -9.02
N ASN A 297 3.82 16.90 -7.80
CA ASN A 297 3.34 18.11 -7.17
C ASN A 297 4.51 19.08 -7.04
N GLN A 298 4.28 20.25 -6.45
CA GLN A 298 5.33 21.25 -6.29
C GLN A 298 6.57 20.69 -5.59
N ARG A 299 6.38 20.07 -4.42
CA ARG A 299 7.49 19.61 -3.58
C ARG A 299 8.32 18.52 -4.24
N LEU A 300 7.67 17.61 -4.98
CA LEU A 300 8.36 16.54 -5.69
C LEU A 300 9.10 17.05 -6.94
N ALA A 301 8.55 18.05 -7.65
CA ALA A 301 9.25 18.68 -8.76
C ALA A 301 10.54 19.38 -8.31
N GLU A 302 10.50 20.10 -7.18
CA GLU A 302 11.68 20.69 -6.52
C GLU A 302 12.67 19.60 -6.08
N HIS A 303 12.18 18.49 -5.52
CA HIS A 303 13.02 17.35 -5.13
C HIS A 303 13.72 16.70 -6.33
N TYR A 304 13.12 16.72 -7.51
CA TYR A 304 13.71 16.16 -8.72
C TYR A 304 14.50 17.15 -9.57
N ASP A 305 14.61 18.41 -9.15
CA ASP A 305 15.19 19.52 -9.93
C ASP A 305 14.52 19.65 -11.32
N LEU A 306 13.20 19.45 -11.38
CA LEU A 306 12.38 19.57 -12.59
C LEU A 306 11.75 20.97 -12.69
N PRO A 307 11.25 21.36 -13.89
CA PRO A 307 10.47 22.59 -14.05
C PRO A 307 9.35 22.71 -12.98
N PRO A 308 9.12 23.91 -12.44
CA PRO A 308 8.26 24.09 -11.28
C PRO A 308 6.81 23.71 -11.58
N VAL A 309 6.20 23.02 -10.62
CA VAL A 309 4.76 22.69 -10.58
C VAL A 309 4.15 23.42 -9.39
N THR A 310 2.90 23.87 -9.45
CA THR A 310 2.25 24.61 -8.36
C THR A 310 1.23 23.75 -7.60
N GLY A 311 1.34 23.71 -6.27
CA GLY A 311 0.36 23.09 -5.38
C GLY A 311 0.72 21.67 -4.92
N ALA A 312 -0.02 21.17 -3.93
CA ALA A 312 0.27 19.91 -3.23
C ALA A 312 -0.29 18.64 -3.93
N ALA A 313 -1.28 18.79 -4.82
CA ALA A 313 -1.87 17.67 -5.55
C ALA A 313 -0.93 17.17 -6.66
N LEU A 314 -0.73 15.85 -6.70
CA LEU A 314 -0.02 15.18 -7.78
C LEU A 314 -0.79 15.32 -9.09
N ARG A 315 -0.06 15.63 -10.18
CA ARG A 315 -0.62 15.68 -11.53
C ARG A 315 0.35 15.08 -12.52
N ARG A 316 -0.17 14.59 -13.63
CA ARG A 316 0.65 14.15 -14.75
C ARG A 316 1.36 15.35 -15.37
N VAL A 317 2.69 15.26 -15.50
CA VAL A 317 3.55 16.28 -16.08
C VAL A 317 4.43 15.62 -17.13
N ASP A 318 4.46 16.18 -18.34
CA ASP A 318 5.38 15.73 -19.38
C ASP A 318 6.82 16.14 -19.03
N LEU A 319 7.74 15.22 -19.22
CA LEU A 319 9.14 15.41 -18.86
C LEU A 319 9.93 16.02 -20.03
N PRO A 320 10.98 16.81 -19.74
CA PRO A 320 11.97 17.19 -20.76
C PRO A 320 12.50 15.97 -21.52
N ALA A 321 12.82 16.16 -22.81
CA ALA A 321 13.29 15.07 -23.67
C ALA A 321 14.57 14.40 -23.14
N ASP A 322 15.41 15.20 -22.49
CA ASP A 322 16.63 14.82 -21.80
C ASP A 322 16.38 14.65 -20.29
N SER A 323 15.20 14.23 -19.82
CA SER A 323 15.00 13.95 -18.40
C SER A 323 15.44 12.54 -18.01
N VAL A 324 16.19 12.37 -16.92
CA VAL A 324 16.51 11.03 -16.39
C VAL A 324 15.27 10.35 -15.78
N ARG A 325 14.24 11.13 -15.46
CA ARG A 325 13.02 10.70 -14.77
C ARG A 325 12.06 9.94 -15.70
N GLY A 326 10.97 9.44 -15.13
CA GLY A 326 9.93 8.70 -15.82
C GLY A 326 10.13 7.19 -15.77
N GLY A 327 9.03 6.45 -15.62
CA GLY A 327 9.07 5.03 -15.29
C GLY A 327 9.51 4.77 -13.84
N LEU A 328 9.32 3.54 -13.38
CA LEU A 328 9.52 3.13 -11.98
C LEU A 328 10.96 3.27 -11.51
N LEU A 329 11.94 2.95 -12.38
CA LEU A 329 13.35 2.83 -12.00
C LEU A 329 13.96 4.11 -11.41
N THR A 330 13.37 5.26 -11.71
CA THR A 330 13.92 6.57 -11.36
C THR A 330 13.02 7.37 -10.42
N GLN A 331 12.03 6.71 -9.82
CA GLN A 331 11.18 7.29 -8.77
C GLN A 331 11.88 7.19 -7.42
N ALA A 332 11.78 8.24 -6.61
CA ALA A 332 12.44 8.32 -5.30
C ALA A 332 11.95 7.27 -4.31
N SER A 333 10.69 6.84 -4.39
CA SER A 333 10.17 5.73 -3.58
C SER A 333 10.98 4.45 -3.78
N ILE A 334 11.24 4.09 -5.04
CA ILE A 334 12.03 2.91 -5.43
C ILE A 334 13.48 3.06 -5.00
N LEU A 335 14.06 4.23 -5.26
CA LEU A 335 15.47 4.52 -4.93
C LEU A 335 15.73 4.56 -3.42
N LYS A 336 14.70 4.88 -2.63
CA LYS A 336 14.72 4.88 -1.17
C LYS A 336 14.57 3.48 -0.57
N VAL A 337 13.58 2.69 -1.01
CA VAL A 337 13.39 1.31 -0.48
C VAL A 337 14.54 0.37 -0.84
N THR A 338 15.37 0.75 -1.81
CA THR A 338 16.58 0.02 -2.21
C THR A 338 17.87 0.61 -1.61
N ALA A 339 17.76 1.46 -0.59
CA ALA A 339 18.88 2.08 0.12
C ALA A 339 18.75 1.92 1.65
N ASN A 340 19.85 2.09 2.39
CA ASN A 340 19.87 1.93 3.85
C ASN A 340 19.76 3.26 4.63
N GLY A 341 19.47 4.36 3.95
CA GLY A 341 19.32 5.71 4.52
C GLY A 341 20.60 6.55 4.50
N ALA A 342 21.78 5.97 4.76
CA ALA A 342 23.06 6.67 4.66
C ALA A 342 23.74 6.43 3.31
N ASN A 343 23.66 5.20 2.81
CA ASN A 343 24.36 4.74 1.63
C ASN A 343 23.41 4.04 0.66
N THR A 344 23.81 4.06 -0.61
CA THR A 344 23.25 3.22 -1.66
C THR A 344 23.97 1.88 -1.71
N SER A 345 23.35 0.86 -2.28
CA SER A 345 24.01 -0.43 -2.55
C SER A 345 23.70 -0.86 -4.00
N PRO A 346 24.67 -0.81 -4.91
CA PRO A 346 24.48 -1.26 -6.28
C PRO A 346 24.01 -2.72 -6.33
N VAL A 347 24.54 -3.57 -5.45
CA VAL A 347 24.19 -4.99 -5.39
C VAL A 347 22.72 -5.18 -5.03
N LEU A 348 22.24 -4.49 -3.99
CA LEU A 348 20.83 -4.59 -3.57
C LEU A 348 19.89 -4.00 -4.63
N ARG A 349 20.24 -2.83 -5.21
CA ARG A 349 19.47 -2.20 -6.29
C ARG A 349 19.39 -3.08 -7.54
N GLY A 350 20.52 -3.67 -7.94
CA GLY A 350 20.60 -4.56 -9.08
C GLY A 350 19.78 -5.83 -8.88
N ALA A 351 19.91 -6.47 -7.72
CA ALA A 351 19.13 -7.66 -7.38
C ALA A 351 17.62 -7.36 -7.35
N TRP A 352 17.22 -6.25 -6.70
CA TRP A 352 15.83 -5.80 -6.68
C TRP A 352 15.29 -5.56 -8.09
N LEU A 353 16.04 -4.88 -8.95
CA LEU A 353 15.61 -4.61 -10.33
C LEU A 353 15.42 -5.89 -11.14
N LEU A 354 16.36 -6.83 -11.02
CA LEU A 354 16.29 -8.12 -11.71
C LEU A 354 15.07 -8.93 -11.26
N GLU A 355 14.76 -8.95 -9.95
CA GLU A 355 13.65 -9.70 -9.38
C GLU A 355 12.28 -9.03 -9.63
N ARG A 356 12.21 -7.70 -9.49
CA ARG A 356 10.96 -6.95 -9.47
C ARG A 356 10.57 -6.39 -10.83
N ILE A 357 11.52 -6.07 -11.71
CA ILE A 357 11.23 -5.42 -12.99
C ILE A 357 11.53 -6.34 -14.18
N VAL A 358 12.68 -7.02 -14.18
CA VAL A 358 13.11 -7.83 -15.34
C VAL A 358 12.53 -9.25 -15.28
N GLY A 359 12.32 -9.80 -14.09
CA GLY A 359 11.80 -11.16 -13.90
C GLY A 359 12.88 -12.25 -14.05
N THR A 360 14.15 -11.90 -13.88
CA THR A 360 15.29 -12.82 -13.94
C THR A 360 16.11 -12.73 -12.65
N PRO A 361 15.56 -13.14 -11.49
CA PRO A 361 16.24 -12.99 -10.21
C PRO A 361 17.61 -13.66 -10.24
N ALA A 362 18.58 -13.06 -9.54
CA ALA A 362 19.86 -13.70 -9.33
C ALA A 362 19.67 -14.98 -8.48
N PRO A 363 20.46 -16.04 -8.72
CA PRO A 363 20.41 -17.22 -7.86
C PRO A 363 20.83 -16.83 -6.43
N PRO A 364 20.37 -17.57 -5.40
CA PRO A 364 20.80 -17.32 -4.04
C PRO A 364 22.32 -17.36 -3.93
N PRO A 365 22.92 -16.58 -3.01
CA PRO A 365 24.36 -16.60 -2.82
C PRO A 365 24.83 -18.03 -2.48
N PRO A 366 26.01 -18.45 -2.96
CA PRO A 366 26.54 -19.78 -2.63
C PRO A 366 26.70 -19.93 -1.10
N PRO A 367 26.60 -21.15 -0.53
CA PRO A 367 26.64 -21.38 0.92
C PRO A 367 27.86 -20.77 1.64
N ASN A 368 28.96 -20.53 0.93
CA ASN A 368 30.21 -19.95 1.45
C ASN A 368 30.42 -18.46 1.09
N ALA A 369 29.42 -17.77 0.53
CA ALA A 369 29.55 -16.38 0.07
C ALA A 369 29.93 -15.40 1.19
N GLY A 370 29.49 -15.66 2.43
CA GLY A 370 29.90 -14.86 3.59
C GLY A 370 31.23 -15.27 4.23
N GLY A 371 31.83 -16.39 3.80
CA GLY A 371 33.09 -16.90 4.35
C GLY A 371 34.34 -16.42 3.61
N ILE A 372 34.19 -15.81 2.44
CA ILE A 372 35.27 -15.26 1.62
C ILE A 372 34.93 -13.80 1.35
N GLU A 373 35.18 -12.92 2.33
CA GLU A 373 35.19 -11.48 2.06
C GLU A 373 36.45 -11.16 1.25
N PRO A 374 36.31 -10.66 0.00
CA PRO A 374 37.47 -10.31 -0.83
C PRO A 374 38.27 -9.19 -0.16
N ASP A 375 39.60 -9.22 -0.31
CA ASP A 375 40.47 -8.17 0.23
C ASP A 375 40.23 -6.83 -0.47
N THR A 376 39.34 -6.01 0.09
CA THR A 376 38.99 -4.69 -0.44
C THR A 376 40.03 -3.62 -0.11
N ARG A 377 41.10 -3.91 0.65
CA ARG A 377 42.12 -2.91 1.03
C ARG A 377 42.71 -2.18 -0.18
N GLY A 378 42.71 -0.85 -0.14
CA GLY A 378 43.17 0.00 -1.25
C GLY A 378 42.11 0.27 -2.32
N ALA A 379 40.91 -0.30 -2.23
CA ALA A 379 39.76 0.14 -3.03
C ALA A 379 39.10 1.34 -2.36
N THR A 380 39.10 2.47 -3.06
CA THR A 380 38.58 3.76 -2.58
C THR A 380 37.18 4.05 -3.12
N THR A 381 36.79 3.38 -4.21
CA THR A 381 35.47 3.53 -4.83
C THR A 381 34.64 2.24 -4.76
N ILE A 382 33.31 2.38 -4.79
CA ILE A 382 32.38 1.24 -4.85
C ILE A 382 32.69 0.35 -6.07
N ARG A 383 33.12 0.94 -7.19
CA ARG A 383 33.50 0.21 -8.40
C ARG A 383 34.72 -0.67 -8.16
N GLU A 384 35.77 -0.15 -7.54
CA GLU A 384 36.97 -0.93 -7.21
C GLU A 384 36.64 -2.06 -6.21
N GLN A 385 35.77 -1.79 -5.22
CA GLN A 385 35.34 -2.78 -4.25
C GLN A 385 34.57 -3.94 -4.91
N LEU A 386 33.65 -3.63 -5.84
CA LEU A 386 32.89 -4.64 -6.58
C LEU A 386 33.73 -5.35 -7.65
N ALA A 387 34.67 -4.66 -8.31
CA ALA A 387 35.62 -5.30 -9.22
C ALA A 387 36.45 -6.38 -8.51
N LYS A 388 36.86 -6.12 -7.26
CA LYS A 388 37.51 -7.12 -6.42
C LYS A 388 36.58 -8.29 -6.06
N HIS A 389 35.30 -8.04 -5.78
CA HIS A 389 34.33 -9.11 -5.62
C HIS A 389 34.16 -9.95 -6.90
N GLN A 390 34.09 -9.31 -8.05
CA GLN A 390 33.99 -9.97 -9.35
C GLN A 390 35.25 -10.76 -9.73
N SER A 391 36.41 -10.46 -9.14
CA SER A 391 37.64 -11.23 -9.36
C SER A 391 37.61 -12.63 -8.74
N VAL A 392 36.69 -12.88 -7.81
CA VAL A 392 36.48 -14.20 -7.21
C VAL A 392 35.51 -15.00 -8.07
N GLU A 393 35.95 -16.16 -8.57
CA GLU A 393 35.18 -16.99 -9.53
C GLU A 393 33.77 -17.36 -9.03
N SER A 394 33.65 -17.68 -7.74
CA SER A 394 32.37 -18.01 -7.09
C SER A 394 31.39 -16.84 -7.01
N CYS A 395 31.89 -15.60 -7.02
CA CYS A 395 31.08 -14.37 -6.96
C CYS A 395 30.76 -13.81 -8.35
N ALA A 396 31.68 -13.97 -9.31
CA ALA A 396 31.60 -13.39 -10.65
C ALA A 396 30.34 -13.80 -11.43
N GLY A 397 29.85 -15.03 -11.24
CA GLY A 397 28.69 -15.55 -11.98
C GLY A 397 27.40 -14.76 -11.72
N CYS A 398 27.14 -14.39 -10.46
CA CYS A 398 25.97 -13.61 -10.08
C CYS A 398 26.19 -12.11 -10.34
N HIS A 399 27.37 -11.60 -9.96
CA HIS A 399 27.69 -10.17 -10.04
C HIS A 399 27.74 -9.64 -11.49
N ARG A 400 28.09 -10.48 -12.47
CA ARG A 400 27.95 -10.15 -13.91
C ARG A 400 26.53 -9.76 -14.32
N LYS A 401 25.50 -10.23 -13.61
CA LYS A 401 24.10 -9.89 -13.86
C LYS A 401 23.61 -8.76 -12.95
N ILE A 402 24.01 -8.78 -11.68
CA ILE A 402 23.53 -7.86 -10.64
C ILE A 402 24.14 -6.48 -10.77
N ASP A 403 25.46 -6.40 -10.93
CA ASP A 403 26.17 -5.14 -10.83
C ASP A 403 25.81 -4.14 -11.93
N PRO A 404 25.57 -4.55 -13.20
CA PRO A 404 25.23 -3.59 -14.25
C PRO A 404 24.02 -2.71 -13.97
N PRO A 405 22.82 -3.25 -13.68
CA PRO A 405 21.69 -2.41 -13.28
C PRO A 405 21.95 -1.64 -11.98
N GLY A 406 22.74 -2.20 -11.06
CA GLY A 406 23.14 -1.55 -9.82
C GLY A 406 23.93 -0.26 -10.05
N PHE A 407 25.01 -0.34 -10.82
CA PHE A 407 25.89 0.79 -11.12
C PHE A 407 25.17 1.91 -11.85
N VAL A 408 24.30 1.55 -12.79
CA VAL A 408 23.48 2.52 -13.52
C VAL A 408 22.61 3.34 -12.56
N LEU A 409 22.06 2.72 -11.51
CA LEU A 409 21.23 3.40 -10.52
C LEU A 409 22.05 4.18 -9.47
N GLU A 410 23.37 4.03 -9.43
CA GLU A 410 24.21 4.86 -8.55
C GLU A 410 24.23 6.34 -8.96
N ALA A 411 23.71 6.69 -10.14
CA ALA A 411 23.36 8.06 -10.51
C ALA A 411 22.31 8.69 -9.58
N PHE A 412 21.70 7.92 -8.67
CA PHE A 412 20.73 8.42 -7.71
C PHE A 412 21.14 8.13 -6.27
N ASP A 413 20.91 9.09 -5.39
CA ASP A 413 21.21 8.98 -3.97
C ASP A 413 20.13 8.19 -3.18
N PRO A 414 20.29 7.98 -1.86
CA PRO A 414 19.31 7.28 -1.02
C PRO A 414 17.93 7.92 -0.91
N ILE A 415 17.78 9.21 -1.25
CA ILE A 415 16.48 9.90 -1.29
C ILE A 415 15.96 10.04 -2.72
N GLY A 416 16.66 9.45 -3.68
CA GLY A 416 16.29 9.40 -5.09
C GLY A 416 16.56 10.69 -5.85
N ARG A 417 17.39 11.60 -5.36
CA ARG A 417 17.89 12.73 -6.15
C ARG A 417 18.99 12.25 -7.09
N TYR A 418 19.11 12.90 -8.24
CA TYR A 418 20.21 12.62 -9.16
C TYR A 418 21.52 13.17 -8.56
N ARG A 419 22.63 12.45 -8.75
CA ARG A 419 23.95 12.82 -8.21
C ARG A 419 25.08 12.46 -9.19
N ASP A 420 26.11 13.29 -9.19
CA ASP A 420 27.37 13.04 -9.92
C ASP A 420 28.53 12.66 -8.98
N TYR A 421 28.31 12.73 -7.66
CA TYR A 421 29.28 12.40 -6.63
C TYR A 421 28.60 11.84 -5.37
N TYR A 422 29.34 11.04 -4.61
CA TYR A 422 28.90 10.55 -3.31
C TYR A 422 29.07 11.65 -2.25
N ARG A 423 28.09 11.78 -1.35
CA ARG A 423 28.19 12.69 -0.19
C ARG A 423 28.90 11.97 0.95
N THR A 424 29.67 12.71 1.74
CA THR A 424 30.41 12.18 2.90
C THR A 424 30.54 13.24 3.99
N THR A 425 30.61 12.83 5.25
CA THR A 425 30.87 13.72 6.39
C THR A 425 32.32 13.65 6.87
N GLU A 426 33.14 12.80 6.26
CA GLU A 426 34.50 12.51 6.73
C GLU A 426 35.58 13.24 5.92
N THR A 427 35.73 12.87 4.64
CA THR A 427 36.81 13.34 3.77
C THR A 427 36.27 13.71 2.39
N GLY A 428 36.54 14.94 1.93
CA GLY A 428 36.05 15.41 0.64
C GLY A 428 36.26 16.90 0.42
N GLU A 429 35.80 17.38 -0.74
CA GLU A 429 35.80 18.78 -1.12
C GLU A 429 34.64 19.53 -0.42
N LYS A 430 34.92 20.68 0.21
CA LYS A 430 33.86 21.53 0.79
C LYS A 430 33.06 22.19 -0.32
N LEU A 431 31.73 22.16 -0.18
CA LEU A 431 30.83 22.90 -1.06
C LEU A 431 30.67 24.33 -0.53
N ASN A 432 31.35 25.29 -1.17
CA ASN A 432 31.23 26.69 -0.80
C ASN A 432 29.83 27.22 -1.12
N ASP A 433 29.21 27.93 -0.16
CA ASP A 433 27.91 28.58 -0.30
C ASP A 433 26.72 27.68 -0.68
N ALA A 434 26.88 26.35 -0.58
CA ALA A 434 25.81 25.41 -0.86
C ALA A 434 24.73 25.48 0.23
N ARG A 435 23.55 25.94 -0.18
CA ARG A 435 22.34 25.95 0.63
C ARG A 435 21.31 25.03 -0.01
N VAL A 436 20.58 24.33 0.81
CA VAL A 436 19.45 23.52 0.35
C VAL A 436 18.22 23.88 1.18
N PHE A 437 17.07 23.58 0.59
CA PHE A 437 15.78 23.88 1.14
C PHE A 437 15.31 22.76 2.08
N TYR A 438 14.96 23.10 3.32
CA TYR A 438 14.37 22.21 4.30
C TYR A 438 13.02 22.80 4.72
N GLY A 439 11.92 22.24 4.23
CA GLY A 439 10.57 22.67 4.58
C GLY A 439 10.22 24.09 4.11
N ALA A 440 10.51 25.12 4.93
CA ALA A 440 10.22 26.53 4.62
C ALA A 440 11.48 27.44 4.71
N HIS A 441 12.66 26.86 4.92
CA HIS A 441 13.90 27.61 5.17
C HIS A 441 15.09 27.04 4.40
N TYR A 442 16.05 27.91 4.05
CA TYR A 442 17.33 27.51 3.46
C TYR A 442 18.42 27.43 4.51
N GLY A 443 19.03 26.25 4.67
CA GLY A 443 20.18 26.03 5.55
C GLY A 443 21.45 25.66 4.76
N GLY A 444 22.61 25.88 5.36
CA GLY A 444 23.88 25.40 4.80
C GLY A 444 23.98 23.88 4.86
N VAL A 445 24.63 23.27 3.86
CA VAL A 445 24.94 21.83 3.87
C VAL A 445 26.18 21.56 4.74
N LYS A 446 26.21 20.40 5.40
CA LYS A 446 27.37 19.95 6.19
C LYS A 446 28.21 18.89 5.49
N TYR A 447 27.62 18.17 4.54
CA TYR A 447 28.33 17.13 3.81
C TYR A 447 29.36 17.73 2.85
N LEU A 448 30.38 16.92 2.57
CA LEU A 448 31.45 17.15 1.62
C LEU A 448 31.16 16.40 0.32
N LYS A 449 31.75 16.88 -0.77
CA LYS A 449 31.79 16.19 -2.06
C LYS A 449 32.87 15.11 -2.02
N GLY A 450 32.44 13.86 -2.00
CA GLY A 450 33.27 12.67 -2.07
C GLY A 450 33.60 12.26 -3.52
N PRO A 451 33.91 10.97 -3.75
CA PRO A 451 34.25 10.46 -5.08
C PRO A 451 33.15 10.69 -6.12
N SER A 452 33.53 10.81 -7.40
CA SER A 452 32.57 10.88 -8.51
C SER A 452 31.84 9.54 -8.71
N VAL A 453 30.61 9.62 -9.19
CA VAL A 453 29.81 8.45 -9.54
C VAL A 453 30.20 7.97 -10.94
N ASP A 454 30.47 6.68 -11.09
CA ASP A 454 30.64 6.04 -12.41
C ASP A 454 29.46 5.11 -12.68
N THR A 455 28.58 5.51 -13.59
CA THR A 455 27.36 4.77 -13.97
C THR A 455 27.57 3.74 -15.07
N ARG A 456 28.74 3.72 -15.71
CA ARG A 456 28.98 2.90 -16.91
C ARG A 456 28.98 1.41 -16.56
N SER A 457 28.36 0.60 -17.39
CA SER A 457 28.39 -0.84 -17.23
C SER A 457 28.20 -1.60 -18.54
N GLU A 458 28.35 -2.91 -18.48
CA GLU A 458 28.17 -3.83 -19.61
C GLU A 458 27.12 -4.88 -19.22
N LEU A 459 26.08 -5.03 -20.03
CA LEU A 459 25.06 -6.05 -19.80
C LEU A 459 25.60 -7.44 -20.15
N PRO A 460 25.02 -8.53 -19.63
CA PRO A 460 25.41 -9.90 -19.99
C PRO A 460 25.38 -10.21 -21.49
N SER A 461 24.66 -9.41 -22.28
CA SER A 461 24.62 -9.50 -23.74
C SER A 461 25.80 -8.83 -24.45
N GLY A 462 26.74 -8.22 -23.72
CA GLY A 462 27.85 -7.43 -24.27
C GLY A 462 27.47 -6.00 -24.68
N ILE A 463 26.27 -5.53 -24.32
CA ILE A 463 25.84 -4.17 -24.62
C ILE A 463 26.41 -3.24 -23.55
N GLU A 464 27.23 -2.28 -23.97
CA GLU A 464 27.66 -1.19 -23.11
C GLU A 464 26.52 -0.22 -22.82
N VAL A 465 26.40 0.18 -21.56
CA VAL A 465 25.38 1.07 -21.04
C VAL A 465 26.09 2.19 -20.31
N ALA A 466 26.06 3.39 -20.89
CA ALA A 466 26.74 4.55 -20.33
C ALA A 466 26.05 5.07 -19.07
N ASP A 467 24.71 5.08 -19.06
CA ASP A 467 23.89 5.71 -18.02
C ASP A 467 22.49 5.07 -17.90
N VAL A 468 21.67 5.66 -17.03
CA VAL A 468 20.29 5.20 -16.78
C VAL A 468 19.38 5.34 -17.99
N ARG A 469 19.65 6.27 -18.91
CA ARG A 469 18.83 6.45 -20.11
C ARG A 469 19.08 5.32 -21.09
N ALA A 470 20.34 5.01 -21.36
CA ALA A 470 20.74 3.89 -22.19
C ALA A 470 20.18 2.57 -21.64
N TYR A 471 20.20 2.40 -20.30
CA TYR A 471 19.64 1.21 -19.67
C TYR A 471 18.12 1.12 -19.83
N LYS A 472 17.40 2.21 -19.54
CA LYS A 472 15.94 2.29 -19.72
C LYS A 472 15.54 2.00 -21.16
N ALA A 473 16.29 2.53 -22.14
CA ALA A 473 16.08 2.24 -23.55
C ALA A 473 16.30 0.76 -23.90
N ALA A 474 17.38 0.15 -23.38
CA ALA A 474 17.67 -1.27 -23.60
C ALA A 474 16.62 -2.22 -22.96
N LEU A 475 15.97 -1.80 -21.86
CA LEU A 475 14.84 -2.53 -21.28
C LEU A 475 13.54 -2.29 -22.06
N ALA A 476 13.27 -1.04 -22.46
CA ALA A 476 12.09 -0.69 -23.23
C ALA A 476 12.04 -1.37 -24.61
N ALA A 477 13.21 -1.69 -25.18
CA ALA A 477 13.33 -2.48 -26.41
C ALA A 477 12.93 -3.97 -26.24
N ARG A 478 12.68 -4.42 -25.00
CA ARG A 478 12.27 -5.80 -24.65
C ARG A 478 11.01 -5.78 -23.77
N PRO A 479 9.90 -5.21 -24.25
CA PRO A 479 8.67 -5.05 -23.47
C PRO A 479 8.08 -6.38 -23.01
N GLU A 480 8.35 -7.48 -23.71
CA GLU A 480 7.89 -8.81 -23.37
C GLU A 480 8.49 -9.35 -22.07
N LEU A 481 9.74 -8.99 -21.74
CA LEU A 481 10.35 -9.35 -20.46
C LEU A 481 9.64 -8.64 -19.31
N LEU A 482 9.39 -7.34 -19.49
CA LEU A 482 8.68 -6.50 -18.52
C LEU A 482 7.24 -6.98 -18.32
N ALA A 483 6.53 -7.29 -19.42
CA ALA A 483 5.17 -7.80 -19.39
C ALA A 483 5.10 -9.16 -18.70
N ARG A 484 6.01 -10.09 -19.02
CA ARG A 484 6.08 -11.40 -18.34
C ARG A 484 6.32 -11.24 -16.85
N CYS A 485 7.26 -10.40 -16.44
CA CYS A 485 7.50 -10.13 -15.02
C CYS A 485 6.22 -9.60 -14.34
N LEU A 486 5.58 -8.59 -14.94
CA LEU A 486 4.35 -8.01 -14.39
C LEU A 486 3.21 -9.05 -14.29
N VAL A 487 2.98 -9.86 -15.33
CA VAL A 487 1.97 -10.92 -15.31
C VAL A 487 2.23 -11.90 -14.19
N ARG A 488 3.48 -12.32 -13.97
CA ARG A 488 3.81 -13.20 -12.84
C ARG A 488 3.51 -12.56 -11.49
N LYS A 489 3.87 -11.29 -11.31
CA LYS A 489 3.61 -10.57 -10.05
C LYS A 489 2.10 -10.40 -9.81
N LEU A 490 1.33 -10.09 -10.85
CA LEU A 490 -0.12 -10.00 -10.79
C LEU A 490 -0.77 -11.34 -10.49
N ALA A 491 -0.34 -12.41 -11.17
CA ALA A 491 -0.84 -13.77 -10.95
C ALA A 491 -0.60 -14.19 -9.49
N THR A 492 0.62 -14.02 -8.97
CA THR A 492 0.92 -14.32 -7.57
C THR A 492 0.10 -13.49 -6.60
N PHE A 493 -0.11 -12.20 -6.87
CA PHE A 493 -0.96 -11.37 -6.03
C PHE A 493 -2.43 -11.82 -6.05
N ALA A 494 -2.96 -12.19 -7.22
CA ALA A 494 -4.35 -12.61 -7.40
C ALA A 494 -4.63 -13.98 -6.78
N THR A 495 -3.70 -14.93 -6.91
CA THR A 495 -3.91 -16.33 -6.50
C THR A 495 -3.38 -16.62 -5.10
N GLY A 496 -2.36 -15.88 -4.64
CA GLY A 496 -1.59 -16.18 -3.43
C GLY A 496 -0.51 -17.25 -3.64
N ALA A 497 -0.32 -17.75 -4.86
CA ALA A 497 0.66 -18.78 -5.20
C ALA A 497 1.74 -18.26 -6.15
N SER A 498 2.98 -18.73 -5.98
CA SER A 498 4.05 -18.38 -6.92
C SER A 498 3.81 -19.05 -8.27
N VAL A 499 4.08 -18.34 -9.36
CA VAL A 499 4.04 -18.93 -10.71
C VAL A 499 5.18 -19.93 -10.87
N GLU A 500 4.85 -21.18 -11.14
CA GLU A 500 5.78 -22.28 -11.34
C GLU A 500 6.06 -22.55 -12.83
N VAL A 501 6.98 -23.47 -13.12
CA VAL A 501 7.34 -23.83 -14.50
C VAL A 501 6.14 -24.40 -15.28
N GLY A 502 5.24 -25.12 -14.61
CA GLY A 502 4.02 -25.66 -15.21
C GLY A 502 3.03 -24.58 -15.66
N ASP A 503 3.10 -23.38 -15.08
CA ASP A 503 2.19 -22.27 -15.37
C ASP A 503 2.63 -21.43 -16.58
N GLU A 504 3.84 -21.66 -17.13
CA GLU A 504 4.41 -20.82 -18.20
C GLU A 504 3.53 -20.79 -19.46
N LEU A 505 2.87 -21.90 -19.80
CA LEU A 505 1.93 -21.95 -20.92
C LEU A 505 0.71 -21.03 -20.70
N ILE A 506 0.27 -20.87 -19.45
CA ILE A 506 -0.81 -19.94 -19.10
C ILE A 506 -0.32 -18.50 -19.21
N VAL A 507 0.90 -18.22 -18.74
CA VAL A 507 1.53 -16.90 -18.87
C VAL A 507 1.71 -16.53 -20.35
N ASP A 508 2.15 -17.47 -21.19
CA ASP A 508 2.28 -17.29 -22.65
C ASP A 508 0.92 -16.97 -23.29
N GLY A 509 -0.12 -17.72 -22.92
CA GLY A 509 -1.49 -17.45 -23.38
C GLY A 509 -1.99 -16.05 -22.99
N ILE A 510 -1.72 -15.58 -21.77
CA ILE A 510 -2.08 -14.22 -21.33
C ILE A 510 -1.33 -13.16 -22.14
N LEU A 511 -0.06 -13.41 -22.47
CA LEU A 511 0.77 -12.52 -23.28
C LEU A 511 0.49 -12.62 -24.79
N GLY A 512 -0.40 -13.52 -25.22
CA GLY A 512 -0.73 -13.77 -26.62
C GLY A 512 0.42 -14.39 -27.43
N LYS A 513 1.22 -15.26 -26.80
CA LYS A 513 2.38 -15.93 -27.40
C LYS A 513 2.16 -17.39 -27.71
#